data_AF-A0A0R1MWC1-F1
#
_entry.id   AF-A0A0R1MWC1-F1
#
_cell.length_a   1.000
_cell.length_b   1.000
_cell.length_c   1.000
_cell.angle_alpha   90.00
_cell.angle_beta   90.00
_cell.angle_gamma   90.00
#
_symmetry.space_group_name_H-M   'P 1'
#
loop_
_entity.id
_entity.type
_entity.pdbx_description
1 polymer ?
#
loop_
_entity_poly.entity_id
_entity_poly.type
_entity_poly.pdbx_seq_one_letter_code
_entity_poly.pdbx_strand_id
1 'polypeptide(L)'
;MSHSKRWKRIALSAFLTFFIALFGFNSLAQATTYGQFADVASYQPDDVLFFKNLATNQVAGVVVKLTESAGGNAYINPKAGQQIKSAQAAGLKVSLYHYAQYNGANGAKAEANFFADTAEQYGLGKGTVMVDDVEDSSLQTPYADTVTFQSQLASRGYNTQVTYSMASWFWYNKLPRNYPIWVANYGVDKPGVDNAAAWQYTSNYNGQSVDMSYDFTGLFTTQSQSTPVNNKIVTVKGSAGVPLYNGYGSSKSYASTLANNSRWIICDQVYVDGKYWYEVGRNQWIEARQTDQPYGYGNVTAPVDTRVDDATVTTIGGSTLYTGYGDSKTSTGRSLGIGTTWKICNQVYANGKFWYEVATNQWIDASTTDQPYGMGNVNQPINNTTTIAIQKSGGATLYNGYGTNASSTGRTLPTNSKWKATAQKYVNGQYWFQVATNQWINGNDTNSAAGLTIFN
;
A
#
# COMPACT_ATOMS: atom_id res chain seq x y z
N MET A 1 -82.85 14.74 6.29
CA MET A 1 -82.20 15.93 6.88
C MET A 1 -80.97 15.47 7.65
N SER A 2 -79.89 16.24 7.84
CA SER A 2 -79.33 17.41 7.14
C SER A 2 -77.90 17.61 7.67
N HIS A 3 -77.10 18.43 6.99
CA HIS A 3 -75.70 18.83 7.30
C HIS A 3 -75.32 18.95 8.80
N SER A 4 -74.05 18.75 9.21
CA SER A 4 -72.81 19.29 8.63
C SER A 4 -71.55 18.59 9.23
N LYS A 5 -70.29 18.76 8.76
CA LYS A 5 -69.66 19.65 7.75
C LYS A 5 -68.53 18.86 7.03
N ARG A 6 -68.09 19.28 5.83
CA ARG A 6 -67.28 18.46 4.89
C ARG A 6 -65.74 18.54 5.07
N TRP A 7 -65.08 17.49 4.56
CA TRP A 7 -63.62 17.31 4.39
C TRP A 7 -62.85 18.44 3.67
N LYS A 8 -61.57 18.60 4.03
CA LYS A 8 -60.38 18.73 3.13
C LYS A 8 -59.25 17.89 3.79
N ARG A 9 -58.38 17.05 3.21
CA ARG A 9 -57.78 16.83 1.86
C ARG A 9 -56.59 17.75 1.50
N ILE A 10 -55.45 17.11 1.19
CA ILE A 10 -54.36 17.45 0.23
C ILE A 10 -53.02 18.06 0.76
N ALA A 11 -51.94 17.57 0.12
CA ALA A 11 -50.58 18.13 -0.09
C ALA A 11 -49.39 17.72 0.83
N LEU A 12 -48.32 17.34 0.11
CA LEU A 12 -46.92 17.19 0.52
C LEU A 12 -46.15 18.47 0.14
N SER A 13 -45.13 18.89 0.91
CA SER A 13 -44.10 19.88 0.52
C SER A 13 -42.86 19.76 1.43
N ALA A 14 -41.71 20.34 1.03
CA ALA A 14 -40.39 20.12 1.65
C ALA A 14 -39.47 21.37 1.65
N PHE A 15 -38.25 21.22 2.20
CA PHE A 15 -37.12 22.19 2.25
C PHE A 15 -37.30 23.40 3.22
N LEU A 16 -36.26 24.09 3.74
CA LEU A 16 -34.80 24.17 3.46
C LEU A 16 -33.98 24.67 4.70
N THR A 17 -32.64 24.40 4.77
CA THR A 17 -31.58 25.17 5.53
C THR A 17 -31.66 25.27 7.09
N PHE A 18 -30.64 25.57 7.94
CA PHE A 18 -29.14 25.57 8.01
C PHE A 18 -28.73 26.00 9.47
N PHE A 19 -27.51 25.96 10.04
CA PHE A 19 -26.21 25.25 9.87
C PHE A 19 -25.30 25.52 11.13
N ILE A 20 -24.17 24.80 11.31
CA ILE A 20 -23.07 25.03 12.32
C ILE A 20 -23.50 24.88 13.82
N ALA A 21 -23.03 23.97 14.70
CA ALA A 21 -21.80 23.17 14.93
C ALA A 21 -20.69 23.84 15.79
N LEU A 22 -20.19 23.15 16.84
CA LEU A 22 -18.76 22.94 17.21
C LEU A 22 -18.55 22.32 18.63
N PHE A 23 -17.78 21.22 18.67
CA PHE A 23 -16.93 20.63 19.73
C PHE A 23 -17.36 20.41 21.20
N GLY A 24 -16.95 19.23 21.73
CA GLY A 24 -17.11 18.80 23.12
C GLY A 24 -16.43 17.45 23.46
N PHE A 25 -15.16 17.27 23.06
CA PHE A 25 -14.30 16.14 23.49
C PHE A 25 -14.06 16.21 25.04
N ASN A 26 -13.72 15.17 25.81
CA ASN A 26 -13.18 13.83 25.53
C ASN A 26 -13.52 12.87 26.69
N SER A 27 -13.57 11.55 26.44
CA SER A 27 -13.20 10.54 27.45
C SER A 27 -12.56 9.35 26.75
N LEU A 28 -11.30 9.06 27.06
CA LEU A 28 -10.46 8.19 26.24
C LEU A 28 -10.75 6.69 26.47
N ALA A 29 -11.32 6.07 25.45
CA ALA A 29 -11.10 4.66 25.15
C ALA A 29 -10.74 4.55 23.66
N GLN A 30 -9.45 4.68 23.34
CA GLN A 30 -8.95 4.19 22.05
C GLN A 30 -9.06 2.66 22.09
N ALA A 31 -10.08 2.11 21.44
CA ALA A 31 -10.14 0.68 21.19
C ALA A 31 -8.95 0.32 20.29
N THR A 32 -8.04 -0.53 20.78
CA THR A 32 -6.82 -0.90 20.08
C THR A 32 -7.17 -1.60 18.76
N THR A 33 -6.93 -0.94 17.63
CA THR A 33 -7.05 -1.56 16.30
C THR A 33 -5.89 -2.52 16.12
N TYR A 34 -6.06 -3.76 16.57
CA TYR A 34 -5.08 -4.83 16.37
C TYR A 34 -4.90 -5.06 14.88
N GLY A 35 -3.69 -4.82 14.39
CA GLY A 35 -3.30 -5.25 13.06
C GLY A 35 -3.24 -6.77 13.01
N GLN A 36 -3.57 -7.33 11.85
CA GLN A 36 -3.34 -8.73 11.52
C GLN A 36 -2.28 -8.87 10.43
N PHE A 37 -1.60 -10.00 10.43
CA PHE A 37 -0.69 -10.38 9.36
C PHE A 37 -0.82 -11.86 9.05
N ALA A 38 -0.71 -12.20 7.76
CA ALA A 38 -0.56 -13.56 7.33
C ALA A 38 0.89 -14.02 7.45
N ASP A 39 1.13 -15.32 7.38
CA ASP A 39 2.45 -15.85 7.02
C ASP A 39 2.32 -16.88 5.89
N VAL A 40 3.34 -16.92 5.03
CA VAL A 40 3.28 -17.62 3.73
C VAL A 40 4.63 -18.21 3.34
N ALA A 41 4.59 -19.35 2.66
CA ALA A 41 5.73 -20.06 2.13
C ALA A 41 5.44 -20.61 0.71
N SER A 42 6.24 -21.57 0.26
CA SER A 42 6.18 -22.15 -1.08
C SER A 42 4.87 -22.89 -1.40
N TYR A 43 4.05 -23.24 -0.41
CA TYR A 43 2.76 -23.90 -0.59
C TYR A 43 1.58 -22.94 -0.85
N GLN A 44 1.62 -21.69 -0.36
CA GLN A 44 0.64 -20.65 -0.75
C GLN A 44 0.88 -20.13 -2.19
N PRO A 45 -0.10 -19.44 -2.80
CA PRO A 45 0.13 -18.66 -4.02
C PRO A 45 1.18 -17.56 -3.84
N ASP A 46 1.64 -17.01 -4.96
CA ASP A 46 2.59 -15.91 -5.04
C ASP A 46 2.08 -14.70 -5.83
N ASP A 47 0.87 -14.77 -6.40
CA ASP A 47 0.30 -13.73 -7.25
C ASP A 47 -0.28 -12.54 -6.46
N VAL A 48 -0.33 -11.37 -7.11
CA VAL A 48 -0.81 -10.12 -6.49
C VAL A 48 -2.32 -10.11 -6.17
N LEU A 49 -3.13 -11.00 -6.77
CA LEU A 49 -4.56 -11.09 -6.43
C LEU A 49 -4.75 -11.85 -5.11
N PHE A 50 -3.98 -12.90 -4.85
CA PHE A 50 -3.93 -13.57 -3.54
C PHE A 50 -3.59 -12.57 -2.41
N PHE A 51 -2.50 -11.81 -2.52
CA PHE A 51 -2.15 -10.82 -1.49
C PHE A 51 -3.15 -9.65 -1.40
N LYS A 52 -3.77 -9.23 -2.50
CA LYS A 52 -4.87 -8.23 -2.46
C LYS A 52 -6.18 -8.76 -1.87
N ASN A 53 -6.40 -10.08 -1.86
CA ASN A 53 -7.52 -10.72 -1.17
C ASN A 53 -7.25 -10.93 0.32
N LEU A 54 -5.97 -11.08 0.72
CA LEU A 54 -5.56 -11.05 2.13
C LEU A 54 -5.64 -9.64 2.70
N ALA A 55 -5.13 -8.63 1.97
CA ALA A 55 -5.10 -7.24 2.40
C ALA A 55 -6.51 -6.69 2.70
N THR A 56 -6.71 -6.23 3.93
CA THR A 56 -7.99 -5.70 4.42
C THR A 56 -7.75 -4.63 5.48
N ASN A 57 -8.80 -3.97 5.97
CA ASN A 57 -8.72 -3.01 7.07
C ASN A 57 -8.22 -3.62 8.41
N GLN A 58 -7.99 -4.94 8.48
CA GLN A 58 -7.38 -5.63 9.61
C GLN A 58 -6.02 -6.23 9.20
N VAL A 59 -5.95 -6.95 8.08
CA VAL A 59 -4.71 -7.59 7.60
C VAL A 59 -3.86 -6.59 6.81
N ALA A 60 -2.76 -6.14 7.42
CA ALA A 60 -1.87 -5.10 6.90
C ALA A 60 -0.39 -5.54 6.78
N GLY A 61 -0.05 -6.78 7.17
CA GLY A 61 1.29 -7.35 7.06
C GLY A 61 1.31 -8.75 6.47
N VAL A 62 2.50 -9.21 6.07
CA VAL A 62 2.79 -10.63 5.83
C VAL A 62 4.24 -10.98 6.17
N VAL A 63 4.46 -12.16 6.75
CA VAL A 63 5.79 -12.77 6.89
C VAL A 63 6.00 -13.81 5.79
N VAL A 64 7.06 -13.67 5.00
CA VAL A 64 7.37 -14.59 3.90
C VAL A 64 8.51 -15.54 4.31
N LYS A 65 8.32 -16.86 4.19
CA LYS A 65 9.42 -17.83 4.35
C LYS A 65 10.48 -17.49 3.34
N LEU A 66 11.70 -17.20 3.79
CA LEU A 66 12.80 -16.89 2.89
C LEU A 66 13.76 -18.07 2.76
N THR A 67 14.17 -18.63 3.89
CA THR A 67 15.20 -19.68 3.97
C THR A 67 14.85 -20.76 4.99
N GLU A 68 15.54 -21.89 4.89
CA GLU A 68 15.50 -23.03 5.81
C GLU A 68 16.85 -23.76 5.74
N SER A 69 17.41 -24.13 6.90
CA SER A 69 18.73 -24.75 7.02
C SER A 69 19.87 -23.97 6.35
N ALA A 70 21.08 -24.55 6.28
CA ALA A 70 22.23 -23.99 5.57
C ALA A 70 23.18 -25.09 5.03
N GLY A 71 24.19 -24.69 4.26
CA GLY A 71 25.18 -25.61 3.70
C GLY A 71 24.57 -26.61 2.71
N GLY A 72 24.80 -27.90 2.92
CA GLY A 72 24.37 -28.96 1.99
C GLY A 72 22.84 -29.13 1.86
N ASN A 73 22.07 -28.67 2.86
CA ASN A 73 20.62 -28.74 2.89
C ASN A 73 19.95 -27.35 2.69
N ALA A 74 20.71 -26.33 2.33
CA ALA A 74 20.24 -24.94 2.25
C ALA A 74 19.05 -24.78 1.29
N TYR A 75 17.90 -24.36 1.83
CA TYR A 75 16.69 -24.09 1.07
C TYR A 75 16.41 -22.59 0.99
N ILE A 76 16.07 -22.11 -0.21
CA ILE A 76 15.43 -20.81 -0.44
C ILE A 76 14.01 -21.10 -0.94
N ASN A 77 13.01 -20.43 -0.38
CA ASN A 77 11.63 -20.53 -0.88
C ASN A 77 11.57 -20.03 -2.34
N PRO A 78 11.27 -20.89 -3.34
CA PRO A 78 11.32 -20.52 -4.75
C PRO A 78 10.27 -19.45 -5.13
N LYS A 79 9.24 -19.26 -4.31
CA LYS A 79 8.22 -18.22 -4.49
C LYS A 79 8.56 -16.90 -3.80
N ALA A 80 9.52 -16.85 -2.88
CA ALA A 80 9.77 -15.68 -2.02
C ALA A 80 9.93 -14.37 -2.82
N GLY A 81 10.71 -14.40 -3.89
CA GLY A 81 10.95 -13.23 -4.74
C GLY A 81 9.71 -12.68 -5.46
N GLN A 82 8.67 -13.49 -5.65
CA GLN A 82 7.39 -13.05 -6.19
C GLN A 82 6.37 -12.73 -5.08
N GLN A 83 6.36 -13.50 -3.98
CA GLN A 83 5.56 -13.24 -2.78
C GLN A 83 5.87 -11.86 -2.17
N ILE A 84 7.16 -11.53 -2.01
CA ILE A 84 7.62 -10.20 -1.53
C ILE A 84 7.07 -9.08 -2.41
N LYS A 85 7.22 -9.19 -3.73
CA LYS A 85 6.77 -8.16 -4.70
C LYS A 85 5.25 -8.03 -4.74
N SER A 86 4.53 -9.16 -4.74
CA SER A 86 3.08 -9.21 -4.75
C SER A 86 2.47 -8.65 -3.46
N ALA A 87 3.08 -8.92 -2.31
CA ALA A 87 2.68 -8.37 -1.02
C ALA A 87 2.91 -6.84 -0.95
N GLN A 88 4.09 -6.36 -1.38
CA GLN A 88 4.37 -4.93 -1.53
C GLN A 88 3.37 -4.24 -2.47
N ALA A 89 3.05 -4.86 -3.61
CA ALA A 89 2.06 -4.37 -4.58
C ALA A 89 0.59 -4.51 -4.11
N ALA A 90 0.34 -5.22 -3.01
CA ALA A 90 -0.93 -5.26 -2.29
C ALA A 90 -1.00 -4.25 -1.13
N GLY A 91 0.10 -3.54 -0.83
CA GLY A 91 0.16 -2.60 0.30
C GLY A 91 0.38 -3.26 1.65
N LEU A 92 0.86 -4.51 1.71
CA LEU A 92 1.20 -5.21 2.94
C LEU A 92 2.64 -4.88 3.38
N LYS A 93 2.86 -4.71 4.68
CA LYS A 93 4.22 -4.71 5.24
C LYS A 93 4.84 -6.11 5.09
N VAL A 94 5.97 -6.20 4.38
CA VAL A 94 6.71 -7.46 4.24
C VAL A 94 7.71 -7.61 5.38
N SER A 95 7.62 -8.76 6.04
CA SER A 95 8.57 -9.32 6.98
C SER A 95 9.10 -10.66 6.43
N LEU A 96 10.16 -11.21 7.00
CA LEU A 96 10.77 -12.46 6.54
C LEU A 96 10.90 -13.47 7.69
N TYR A 97 10.83 -14.77 7.39
CA TYR A 97 11.20 -15.81 8.34
C TYR A 97 12.20 -16.84 7.81
N HIS A 98 12.96 -17.41 8.73
CA HIS A 98 13.90 -18.52 8.52
C HIS A 98 13.52 -19.68 9.43
N TYR A 99 13.19 -20.84 8.85
CA TYR A 99 12.90 -22.05 9.63
C TYR A 99 14.21 -22.72 10.06
N ALA A 100 14.46 -22.72 11.36
CA ALA A 100 15.71 -23.12 11.97
C ALA A 100 15.89 -24.65 11.97
N GLN A 101 17.06 -25.11 11.50
CA GLN A 101 17.54 -26.49 11.69
C GLN A 101 18.94 -26.55 12.33
N TYR A 102 19.45 -25.38 12.75
CA TYR A 102 20.77 -25.23 13.33
C TYR A 102 21.00 -26.12 14.55
N ASN A 103 22.17 -26.72 14.64
CA ASN A 103 22.62 -27.42 15.83
C ASN A 103 24.03 -26.98 16.19
N GLY A 104 24.18 -26.39 17.36
CA GLY A 104 25.41 -25.76 17.82
C GLY A 104 25.70 -24.40 17.17
N ALA A 105 26.48 -23.59 17.87
CA ALA A 105 26.81 -22.20 17.55
C ALA A 105 27.38 -21.96 16.13
N ASN A 106 27.94 -22.98 15.46
CA ASN A 106 28.41 -22.88 14.08
C ASN A 106 27.27 -23.02 13.06
N GLY A 107 26.31 -23.92 13.29
CA GLY A 107 25.10 -24.02 12.47
C GLY A 107 24.26 -22.74 12.58
N ALA A 108 24.06 -22.25 13.80
CA ALA A 108 23.30 -21.03 14.06
C ALA A 108 23.89 -19.80 13.36
N LYS A 109 25.23 -19.69 13.29
CA LYS A 109 25.92 -18.65 12.51
C LYS A 109 25.83 -18.86 11.00
N ALA A 110 25.84 -20.09 10.51
CA ALA A 110 25.67 -20.37 9.09
C ALA A 110 24.27 -19.98 8.61
N GLU A 111 23.24 -20.39 9.35
CA GLU A 111 21.83 -20.09 9.08
C GLU A 111 21.52 -18.59 9.20
N ALA A 112 22.00 -17.90 10.25
CA ALA A 112 21.86 -16.45 10.36
C ALA A 112 22.54 -15.67 9.22
N ASN A 113 23.71 -16.11 8.75
CA ASN A 113 24.37 -15.49 7.60
C ASN A 113 23.60 -15.77 6.31
N PHE A 114 23.19 -17.01 6.05
CA PHE A 114 22.43 -17.38 4.86
C PHE A 114 21.09 -16.64 4.77
N PHE A 115 20.39 -16.47 5.89
CA PHE A 115 19.17 -15.67 5.96
C PHE A 115 19.44 -14.18 5.67
N ALA A 116 20.50 -13.61 6.25
CA ALA A 116 20.92 -12.23 6.00
C ALA A 116 21.36 -11.99 4.54
N ASP A 117 22.16 -12.89 3.97
CA ASP A 117 22.65 -12.83 2.59
C ASP A 117 21.48 -12.91 1.59
N THR A 118 20.51 -13.80 1.85
CA THR A 118 19.32 -13.94 1.01
C THR A 118 18.40 -12.72 1.14
N ALA A 119 18.26 -12.13 2.34
CA ALA A 119 17.47 -10.90 2.52
C ALA A 119 18.11 -9.69 1.79
N GLU A 120 19.44 -9.58 1.82
CA GLU A 120 20.20 -8.62 1.02
C GLU A 120 20.02 -8.86 -0.49
N GLN A 121 20.03 -10.12 -0.95
CA GLN A 121 19.81 -10.49 -2.36
C GLN A 121 18.43 -10.09 -2.90
N TYR A 122 17.37 -10.21 -2.10
CA TYR A 122 16.03 -9.73 -2.46
C TYR A 122 15.82 -8.22 -2.21
N GLY A 123 16.87 -7.49 -1.83
CA GLY A 123 16.85 -6.04 -1.70
C GLY A 123 16.15 -5.51 -0.44
N LEU A 124 15.96 -6.34 0.59
CA LEU A 124 15.29 -5.90 1.82
C LEU A 124 16.28 -5.32 2.84
N GLY A 125 16.00 -4.09 3.26
CA GLY A 125 16.89 -3.28 4.10
C GLY A 125 17.01 -3.75 5.55
N LYS A 126 17.97 -3.20 6.28
CA LYS A 126 18.31 -3.60 7.66
C LYS A 126 17.22 -3.36 8.71
N GLY A 127 16.17 -2.61 8.37
CA GLY A 127 14.98 -2.40 9.19
C GLY A 127 13.87 -3.45 8.99
N THR A 128 14.01 -4.37 8.03
CA THR A 128 13.07 -5.48 7.83
C THR A 128 13.01 -6.37 9.07
N VAL A 129 11.80 -6.81 9.44
CA VAL A 129 11.60 -7.76 10.54
C VAL A 129 12.10 -9.12 10.12
N MET A 130 13.10 -9.64 10.85
CA MET A 130 13.72 -10.95 10.63
C MET A 130 13.23 -11.91 11.72
N VAL A 131 12.37 -12.85 11.36
CA VAL A 131 11.87 -13.88 12.28
C VAL A 131 12.79 -15.09 12.24
N ASP A 132 13.28 -15.51 13.41
CA ASP A 132 13.84 -16.83 13.65
C ASP A 132 12.69 -17.77 14.04
N ASP A 133 12.38 -18.74 13.19
CA ASP A 133 11.27 -19.68 13.37
C ASP A 133 11.84 -21.00 13.92
N VAL A 134 11.61 -21.22 15.21
CA VAL A 134 12.33 -22.20 16.02
C VAL A 134 11.35 -23.24 16.58
N GLU A 135 10.89 -24.13 15.70
CA GLU A 135 9.96 -25.21 16.05
C GLU A 135 10.43 -26.64 15.72
N ASP A 136 11.54 -26.82 14.97
CA ASP A 136 11.99 -28.14 14.52
C ASP A 136 12.38 -29.06 15.70
N SER A 137 11.79 -30.27 15.72
CA SER A 137 11.99 -31.26 16.79
C SER A 137 13.43 -31.79 16.93
N SER A 138 14.30 -31.57 15.94
CA SER A 138 15.70 -32.03 15.90
C SER A 138 16.68 -31.10 16.62
N LEU A 139 16.26 -29.90 17.01
CA LEU A 139 17.12 -28.90 17.68
C LEU A 139 17.53 -29.38 19.09
N GLN A 140 18.82 -29.67 19.29
CA GLN A 140 19.36 -30.18 20.55
C GLN A 140 19.49 -29.11 21.64
N THR A 141 19.95 -27.91 21.28
CA THR A 141 20.29 -26.81 22.20
C THR A 141 19.62 -25.47 21.83
N PRO A 142 18.30 -25.47 21.53
CA PRO A 142 17.63 -24.33 20.88
C PRO A 142 17.90 -22.99 21.57
N TYR A 143 17.76 -22.88 22.90
CA TYR A 143 18.00 -21.63 23.63
C TYR A 143 19.36 -20.98 23.30
N ALA A 144 20.44 -21.76 23.35
CA ALA A 144 21.80 -21.25 23.16
C ALA A 144 22.13 -20.98 21.68
N ASP A 145 21.56 -21.79 20.79
CA ASP A 145 21.75 -21.65 19.35
C ASP A 145 20.92 -20.49 18.79
N THR A 146 19.67 -20.28 19.23
CA THR A 146 18.86 -19.08 18.94
C THR A 146 19.55 -17.81 19.40
N VAL A 147 20.10 -17.75 20.63
CA VAL A 147 20.90 -16.59 21.09
C VAL A 147 22.10 -16.34 20.17
N THR A 148 22.71 -17.40 19.63
CA THR A 148 23.83 -17.28 18.69
C THR A 148 23.40 -16.79 17.31
N PHE A 149 22.28 -17.32 16.77
CA PHE A 149 21.67 -16.89 15.51
C PHE A 149 21.31 -15.40 15.56
N GLN A 150 20.57 -15.00 16.60
CA GLN A 150 20.18 -13.61 16.86
C GLN A 150 21.39 -12.67 16.96
N SER A 151 22.43 -13.08 17.69
CA SER A 151 23.67 -12.31 17.82
C SER A 151 24.40 -12.15 16.48
N GLN A 152 24.29 -13.13 15.57
CA GLN A 152 24.88 -13.05 14.24
C GLN A 152 24.03 -12.18 13.30
N LEU A 153 22.69 -12.22 13.36
CA LEU A 153 21.85 -11.27 12.64
C LEU A 153 22.12 -9.81 13.09
N ALA A 154 22.31 -9.59 14.39
CA ALA A 154 22.64 -8.28 14.94
C ALA A 154 24.01 -7.77 14.46
N SER A 155 25.03 -8.65 14.40
CA SER A 155 26.35 -8.30 13.86
C SER A 155 26.30 -8.01 12.34
N ARG A 156 25.36 -8.64 11.61
CA ARG A 156 24.99 -8.34 10.22
C ARG A 156 24.09 -7.10 10.07
N GLY A 157 23.79 -6.38 11.16
CA GLY A 157 23.02 -5.13 11.19
C GLY A 157 21.50 -5.30 11.24
N TYR A 158 20.98 -6.53 11.20
CA TYR A 158 19.56 -6.81 11.35
C TYR A 158 19.19 -6.82 12.84
N ASN A 159 18.75 -5.67 13.35
CA ASN A 159 18.41 -5.49 14.77
C ASN A 159 16.90 -5.63 15.03
N THR A 160 16.06 -5.55 13.99
CA THR A 160 14.62 -5.79 14.07
C THR A 160 14.34 -7.29 13.99
N GLN A 161 14.51 -8.02 15.09
CA GLN A 161 14.35 -9.48 15.13
C GLN A 161 13.14 -9.90 15.95
N VAL A 162 12.63 -11.10 15.68
CA VAL A 162 11.57 -11.79 16.44
C VAL A 162 11.91 -13.27 16.54
N THR A 163 11.58 -13.92 17.65
CA THR A 163 11.60 -15.39 17.73
C THR A 163 10.18 -15.93 17.71
N TYR A 164 9.89 -16.83 16.76
CA TYR A 164 8.64 -17.56 16.64
C TYR A 164 8.77 -19.00 17.14
N SER A 165 7.72 -19.51 17.78
CA SER A 165 7.55 -20.93 18.10
C SER A 165 6.13 -21.19 18.65
N MET A 166 5.76 -22.46 18.85
CA MET A 166 4.53 -22.81 19.57
C MET A 166 4.63 -22.52 21.07
N ALA A 167 3.49 -22.18 21.69
CA ALA A 167 3.40 -21.76 23.09
C ALA A 167 4.08 -22.73 24.09
N SER A 168 4.07 -24.04 23.81
CA SER A 168 4.69 -25.05 24.66
C SER A 168 6.21 -24.89 24.79
N TRP A 169 6.93 -24.44 23.75
CA TRP A 169 8.37 -24.18 23.85
C TRP A 169 8.66 -22.98 24.76
N PHE A 170 7.79 -21.97 24.74
CA PHE A 170 7.87 -20.82 25.64
C PHE A 170 7.46 -21.15 27.09
N TRP A 171 6.60 -22.15 27.32
CA TRP A 171 6.27 -22.69 28.65
C TRP A 171 7.42 -23.52 29.24
N TYR A 172 8.07 -24.35 28.42
CA TYR A 172 9.25 -25.15 28.82
C TYR A 172 10.58 -24.37 28.79
N ASN A 173 10.53 -23.03 28.61
CA ASN A 173 11.70 -22.15 28.57
C ASN A 173 12.80 -22.62 27.57
N LYS A 174 12.40 -23.18 26.42
CA LYS A 174 13.32 -23.66 25.38
C LYS A 174 14.00 -22.54 24.58
N LEU A 175 13.50 -21.31 24.66
CA LEU A 175 13.86 -20.19 23.77
C LEU A 175 14.09 -18.90 24.56
N PRO A 176 15.00 -18.02 24.11
CA PRO A 176 15.22 -16.71 24.73
C PRO A 176 14.05 -15.76 24.46
N ARG A 177 13.89 -14.77 25.35
CA ARG A 177 12.91 -13.67 25.22
C ARG A 177 13.57 -12.28 25.29
N ASN A 178 14.79 -12.20 24.77
CA ASN A 178 15.58 -10.98 24.61
C ASN A 178 15.09 -10.09 23.43
N TYR A 179 14.44 -10.71 22.45
CA TYR A 179 13.70 -10.05 21.37
C TYR A 179 12.19 -10.27 21.55
N PRO A 180 11.34 -9.48 20.88
CA PRO A 180 9.92 -9.76 20.77
C PRO A 180 9.65 -11.21 20.35
N ILE A 181 8.57 -11.80 20.85
CA ILE A 181 8.18 -13.18 20.53
C ILE A 181 6.84 -13.22 19.79
N TRP A 182 6.74 -14.13 18.82
CA TRP A 182 5.53 -14.44 18.08
C TRP A 182 5.14 -15.88 18.41
N VAL A 183 3.90 -16.09 18.87
CA VAL A 183 3.51 -17.34 19.53
C VAL A 183 2.41 -18.05 18.74
N ALA A 184 2.63 -19.30 18.36
CA ALA A 184 1.55 -20.16 17.83
C ALA A 184 0.77 -20.83 18.97
N ASN A 185 -0.55 -20.63 19.00
CA ASN A 185 -1.46 -21.33 19.92
C ASN A 185 -2.89 -21.31 19.37
N TYR A 186 -3.45 -22.46 19.01
CA TYR A 186 -4.70 -22.55 18.24
C TYR A 186 -5.89 -22.98 19.11
N GLY A 187 -7.09 -22.53 18.75
CA GLY A 187 -8.33 -22.94 19.44
C GLY A 187 -8.52 -22.35 20.85
N VAL A 188 -7.74 -21.32 21.21
CA VAL A 188 -7.75 -20.63 22.51
C VAL A 188 -8.13 -19.15 22.36
N ASP A 189 -8.41 -18.47 23.48
CA ASP A 189 -8.84 -17.07 23.55
C ASP A 189 -7.67 -16.05 23.47
N LYS A 190 -6.43 -16.50 23.64
CA LYS A 190 -5.20 -15.69 23.74
C LYS A 190 -3.96 -16.58 23.53
N PRO A 191 -2.76 -16.03 23.25
CA PRO A 191 -1.55 -16.83 23.02
C PRO A 191 -1.12 -17.74 24.18
N GLY A 192 -1.59 -17.49 25.42
CA GLY A 192 -1.21 -18.26 26.60
C GLY A 192 0.24 -18.09 27.04
N VAL A 193 0.93 -17.06 26.53
CA VAL A 193 2.34 -16.73 26.81
C VAL A 193 2.43 -15.23 27.07
N ASP A 194 2.91 -14.85 28.24
CA ASP A 194 3.04 -13.45 28.63
C ASP A 194 4.07 -12.70 27.77
N ASN A 195 3.78 -11.41 27.51
CA ASN A 195 4.60 -10.50 26.69
C ASN A 195 4.85 -10.98 25.25
N ALA A 196 3.92 -11.76 24.68
CA ALA A 196 3.87 -11.99 23.24
C ALA A 196 3.66 -10.67 22.48
N ALA A 197 4.45 -10.43 21.44
CA ALA A 197 4.28 -9.28 20.54
C ALA A 197 3.31 -9.60 19.40
N ALA A 198 3.19 -10.88 19.05
CA ALA A 198 2.22 -11.39 18.09
C ALA A 198 1.70 -12.78 18.48
N TRP A 199 0.52 -13.14 17.98
CA TRP A 199 -0.13 -14.43 18.23
C TRP A 199 -0.71 -15.01 16.94
N GLN A 200 -0.15 -16.13 16.48
CA GLN A 200 -0.73 -16.95 15.40
C GLN A 200 -1.84 -17.80 16.00
N TYR A 201 -3.08 -17.52 15.61
CA TYR A 201 -4.29 -18.09 16.22
C TYR A 201 -4.95 -19.17 15.35
N THR A 202 -4.57 -19.26 14.07
CA THR A 202 -5.04 -20.27 13.13
C THR A 202 -4.05 -20.50 11.99
N SER A 203 -3.96 -21.75 11.53
CA SER A 203 -3.28 -22.17 10.30
C SER A 203 -4.23 -22.41 9.12
N ASN A 204 -5.49 -21.94 9.21
CA ASN A 204 -6.48 -22.13 8.16
C ASN A 204 -7.46 -20.95 8.06
N TYR A 205 -6.91 -19.74 7.93
CA TYR A 205 -7.68 -18.52 7.78
C TYR A 205 -8.65 -18.61 6.58
N ASN A 206 -9.94 -18.43 6.87
CA ASN A 206 -11.04 -18.51 5.91
C ASN A 206 -11.06 -19.79 5.02
N GLY A 207 -10.49 -20.90 5.50
CA GLY A 207 -10.44 -22.16 4.74
C GLY A 207 -9.39 -22.21 3.63
N GLN A 208 -8.40 -21.30 3.63
CA GLN A 208 -7.44 -21.12 2.54
C GLN A 208 -6.08 -21.80 2.76
N SER A 209 -5.88 -22.52 3.87
CA SER A 209 -4.55 -22.99 4.32
C SER A 209 -3.51 -21.86 4.35
N VAL A 210 -3.92 -20.74 4.96
CA VAL A 210 -3.09 -19.57 5.23
C VAL A 210 -3.09 -19.34 6.73
N ASP A 211 -1.90 -19.16 7.29
CA ASP A 211 -1.70 -18.91 8.69
C ASP A 211 -1.90 -17.41 8.98
N MET A 212 -2.54 -17.09 10.11
CA MET A 212 -2.97 -15.74 10.43
C MET A 212 -2.74 -15.39 11.89
N SER A 213 -2.20 -14.19 12.08
CA SER A 213 -1.70 -13.69 13.35
C SER A 213 -2.26 -12.33 13.70
N TYR A 214 -2.44 -12.08 15.00
CA TYR A 214 -2.59 -10.74 15.56
C TYR A 214 -1.21 -10.14 15.86
N ASP A 215 -1.05 -8.86 15.57
CA ASP A 215 0.09 -8.02 15.96
C ASP A 215 -0.35 -7.04 17.06
N PHE A 216 0.19 -7.21 18.27
CA PHE A 216 -0.13 -6.39 19.42
C PHE A 216 0.74 -5.13 19.52
N THR A 217 1.69 -4.94 18.60
CA THR A 217 2.78 -3.95 18.70
C THR A 217 2.91 -3.02 17.49
N GLY A 218 2.31 -3.38 16.35
CA GLY A 218 2.56 -2.73 15.06
C GLY A 218 3.84 -3.23 14.37
N LEU A 219 4.61 -4.15 14.97
CA LEU A 219 5.89 -4.62 14.42
C LEU A 219 5.73 -5.28 13.05
N PHE A 220 4.67 -6.03 12.82
CA PHE A 220 4.39 -6.74 11.57
C PHE A 220 3.46 -5.98 10.62
N THR A 221 2.73 -4.99 11.12
CA THR A 221 1.61 -4.35 10.40
C THR A 221 1.78 -2.85 10.16
N THR A 222 2.46 -2.13 11.05
CA THR A 222 2.77 -0.70 10.85
C THR A 222 3.98 -0.56 9.94
N GLN A 223 3.75 -0.21 8.68
CA GLN A 223 4.83 0.17 7.77
C GLN A 223 5.56 1.40 8.32
N SER A 224 6.88 1.33 8.46
CA SER A 224 7.71 2.53 8.49
C SER A 224 7.47 3.26 7.16
N GLN A 225 6.88 4.44 7.20
CA GLN A 225 6.56 5.23 6.00
C GLN A 225 7.84 5.87 5.42
N SER A 226 8.71 5.02 4.87
CA SER A 226 9.79 5.39 3.96
C SER A 226 9.25 5.38 2.53
N THR A 227 9.14 6.56 1.91
CA THR A 227 8.77 6.70 0.50
C THR A 227 10.03 6.94 -0.34
N PRO A 228 10.45 6.03 -1.24
CA PRO A 228 11.67 6.19 -2.03
C PRO A 228 11.68 7.48 -2.87
N VAL A 229 12.41 8.49 -2.39
CA VAL A 229 12.48 9.83 -2.99
C VAL A 229 13.59 9.90 -4.04
N ASN A 230 13.35 9.27 -5.19
CA ASN A 230 14.25 9.24 -6.35
C ASN A 230 14.96 10.59 -6.61
N ASN A 231 16.23 10.66 -6.20
CA ASN A 231 17.19 11.75 -6.39
C ASN A 231 16.62 13.17 -6.19
N LYS A 232 15.80 13.37 -5.16
CA LYS A 232 15.34 14.72 -4.77
C LYS A 232 16.48 15.51 -4.13
N ILE A 233 16.50 16.84 -4.31
CA ILE A 233 17.54 17.72 -3.76
C ILE A 233 16.91 18.81 -2.92
N VAL A 234 17.34 18.91 -1.66
CA VAL A 234 16.99 20.02 -0.75
C VAL A 234 18.15 20.96 -0.51
N THR A 235 17.82 22.20 -0.15
CA THR A 235 18.75 23.26 0.23
C THR A 235 18.59 23.59 1.72
N VAL A 236 19.68 23.52 2.49
CA VAL A 236 19.70 23.86 3.92
C VAL A 236 19.32 25.34 4.15
N LYS A 237 18.49 25.62 5.17
CA LYS A 237 18.01 26.96 5.53
C LYS A 237 18.36 27.33 6.97
N GLY A 238 19.06 28.45 7.12
CA GLY A 238 19.30 29.09 8.42
C GLY A 238 20.78 29.46 8.57
N SER A 239 21.07 30.63 9.15
CA SER A 239 22.44 31.18 9.24
C SER A 239 23.44 30.27 9.98
N ALA A 240 22.96 29.41 10.88
CA ALA A 240 23.78 28.44 11.61
C ALA A 240 23.97 27.08 10.91
N GLY A 241 23.32 26.84 9.76
CA GLY A 241 23.29 25.53 9.11
C GLY A 241 22.31 24.55 9.76
N VAL A 242 22.50 23.25 9.52
CA VAL A 242 21.61 22.16 9.94
C VAL A 242 22.39 21.04 10.64
N PRO A 243 22.01 20.62 11.86
CA PRO A 243 22.60 19.44 12.48
C PRO A 243 22.32 18.17 11.67
N LEU A 244 23.39 17.43 11.37
CA LEU A 244 23.38 16.09 10.80
C LEU A 244 23.47 15.07 11.94
N TYR A 245 22.61 14.06 11.91
CA TYR A 245 22.54 13.01 12.93
C TYR A 245 22.80 11.63 12.34
N ASN A 246 23.35 10.72 13.14
CA ASN A 246 23.22 9.28 12.87
C ASN A 246 21.89 8.81 13.49
N GLY A 247 21.00 8.24 12.66
CA GLY A 247 19.60 7.97 13.03
C GLY A 247 18.72 9.22 13.15
N TYR A 248 17.42 9.03 13.42
CA TYR A 248 16.38 10.07 13.43
C TYR A 248 15.51 10.03 14.70
N GLY A 249 14.58 10.99 14.83
CA GLY A 249 13.59 11.00 15.92
C GLY A 249 14.21 11.01 17.32
N SER A 250 13.71 10.15 18.20
CA SER A 250 14.20 9.97 19.58
C SER A 250 15.54 9.23 19.70
N SER A 251 15.92 8.41 18.71
CA SER A 251 17.15 7.59 18.73
C SER A 251 18.38 8.24 18.09
N LYS A 252 18.23 9.46 17.55
CA LYS A 252 19.29 10.20 16.86
C LYS A 252 20.49 10.56 17.75
N SER A 253 21.69 10.51 17.19
CA SER A 253 22.94 10.99 17.81
C SER A 253 23.62 12.02 16.90
N TYR A 254 24.20 13.09 17.46
CA TYR A 254 24.82 14.15 16.65
C TYR A 254 26.07 13.65 15.93
N ALA A 255 26.19 13.97 14.64
CA ALA A 255 27.33 13.61 13.79
C ALA A 255 28.13 14.82 13.31
N SER A 256 27.47 15.82 12.74
CA SER A 256 28.11 17.03 12.18
C SER A 256 27.08 18.14 11.94
N THR A 257 27.46 19.22 11.24
CA THR A 257 26.54 20.27 10.79
C THR A 257 26.72 20.55 9.31
N LEU A 258 25.63 20.52 8.54
CA LEU A 258 25.57 20.90 7.13
C LEU A 258 25.51 22.42 7.00
N ALA A 259 26.33 23.00 6.11
CA ALA A 259 26.41 24.45 5.94
C ALA A 259 25.11 25.07 5.39
N ASN A 260 24.83 26.32 5.76
CA ASN A 260 23.73 27.11 5.18
C ASN A 260 23.82 27.17 3.65
N ASN A 261 22.68 27.09 2.96
CA ASN A 261 22.58 27.00 1.49
C ASN A 261 23.28 25.78 0.83
N SER A 262 23.86 24.85 1.58
CA SER A 262 24.35 23.60 0.99
C SER A 262 23.19 22.76 0.45
N ARG A 263 23.45 22.02 -0.64
CA ARG A 263 22.45 21.25 -1.38
C ARG A 263 22.76 19.75 -1.31
N TRP A 264 21.78 18.96 -0.91
CA TRP A 264 21.94 17.54 -0.62
C TRP A 264 20.91 16.71 -1.36
N ILE A 265 21.38 15.61 -1.96
CA ILE A 265 20.51 14.57 -2.48
C ILE A 265 19.90 13.84 -1.29
N ILE A 266 18.61 13.55 -1.36
CA ILE A 266 17.90 12.74 -0.38
C ILE A 266 17.80 11.31 -0.92
N CYS A 267 18.20 10.34 -0.09
CA CYS A 267 18.11 8.91 -0.37
C CYS A 267 16.76 8.34 0.08
N ASP A 268 16.26 8.78 1.24
CA ASP A 268 14.97 8.37 1.81
C ASP A 268 14.36 9.48 2.70
N GLN A 269 13.07 9.40 3.00
CA GLN A 269 12.41 10.27 3.97
C GLN A 269 11.51 9.47 4.92
N VAL A 270 11.39 9.89 6.17
CA VAL A 270 10.45 9.31 7.15
C VAL A 270 9.70 10.37 7.94
N TYR A 271 8.47 10.06 8.38
CA TYR A 271 7.69 10.91 9.29
C TYR A 271 7.64 10.29 10.69
N VAL A 272 8.33 10.92 11.65
CA VAL A 272 8.55 10.42 13.02
C VAL A 272 8.56 11.60 14.00
N ASP A 273 8.01 11.43 15.21
CA ASP A 273 7.91 12.47 16.26
C ASP A 273 7.25 13.79 15.79
N GLY A 274 6.25 13.71 14.89
CA GLY A 274 5.56 14.88 14.33
C GLY A 274 6.42 15.70 13.34
N LYS A 275 7.49 15.10 12.81
CA LYS A 275 8.51 15.74 11.98
C LYS A 275 8.87 14.85 10.78
N TYR A 276 9.18 15.49 9.65
CA TYR A 276 9.82 14.82 8.54
C TYR A 276 11.34 14.82 8.74
N TRP A 277 11.97 13.70 8.40
CA TRP A 277 13.41 13.50 8.40
C TRP A 277 13.85 13.08 7.00
N TYR A 278 15.00 13.57 6.57
CA TYR A 278 15.61 13.24 5.28
C TYR A 278 16.95 12.53 5.48
N GLU A 279 17.12 11.36 4.86
CA GLU A 279 18.42 10.70 4.76
C GLU A 279 19.22 11.34 3.62
N VAL A 280 20.40 11.88 3.92
CA VAL A 280 21.30 12.55 2.95
C VAL A 280 22.63 11.81 2.73
N GLY A 281 22.73 10.62 3.31
CA GLY A 281 23.87 9.70 3.30
C GLY A 281 23.55 8.50 4.19
N ARG A 282 24.25 7.37 4.05
CA ARG A 282 23.89 6.11 4.73
C ARG A 282 23.77 6.27 6.25
N ASN A 283 22.56 6.15 6.78
CA ASN A 283 22.14 6.40 8.16
C ASN A 283 22.40 7.84 8.67
N GLN A 284 22.52 8.82 7.78
CA GLN A 284 22.80 10.22 8.09
C GLN A 284 21.58 11.10 7.78
N TRP A 285 20.95 11.63 8.82
CA TRP A 285 19.63 12.25 8.75
C TRP A 285 19.61 13.72 9.19
N ILE A 286 18.73 14.50 8.57
CA ILE A 286 18.43 15.90 8.93
C ILE A 286 16.93 16.11 9.16
N GLU A 287 16.57 17.07 10.01
CA GLU A 287 15.17 17.47 10.18
C GLU A 287 14.71 18.35 9.01
N ALA A 288 13.71 17.90 8.26
CA ALA A 288 13.25 18.55 7.03
C ALA A 288 12.86 20.02 7.23
N ARG A 289 12.31 20.36 8.42
CA ARG A 289 11.86 21.72 8.81
C ARG A 289 12.92 22.80 8.63
N GLN A 290 14.20 22.42 8.54
CA GLN A 290 15.34 23.31 8.37
C GLN A 290 15.87 23.36 6.92
N THR A 291 15.04 23.02 5.93
CA THR A 291 15.36 23.02 4.50
C THR A 291 14.36 23.85 3.68
N ASP A 292 14.52 23.92 2.37
CA ASP A 292 13.49 24.44 1.44
C ASP A 292 12.28 23.51 1.26
N GLN A 293 12.26 22.33 1.88
CA GLN A 293 11.11 21.41 1.90
C GLN A 293 10.73 21.02 3.35
N PRO A 294 10.19 21.95 4.15
CA PRO A 294 9.95 21.75 5.58
C PRO A 294 8.89 20.69 5.95
N TYR A 295 8.16 20.15 4.97
CA TYR A 295 6.99 19.28 5.16
C TYR A 295 7.10 17.94 4.42
N GLY A 296 8.32 17.49 4.10
CA GLY A 296 8.53 16.27 3.33
C GLY A 296 8.19 16.44 1.85
N TYR A 297 8.55 15.44 1.05
CA TYR A 297 8.05 15.28 -0.32
C TYR A 297 6.76 14.47 -0.28
N GLY A 298 5.63 15.16 -0.16
CA GLY A 298 4.30 14.56 -0.26
C GLY A 298 3.80 13.89 1.03
N ASN A 299 3.11 14.68 1.86
CA ASN A 299 1.92 14.19 2.56
C ASN A 299 1.06 15.38 3.01
N VAL A 300 0.01 15.66 2.24
CA VAL A 300 -1.12 16.54 2.60
C VAL A 300 -2.40 15.94 2.01
N THR A 301 -3.50 16.06 2.74
CA THR A 301 -4.80 15.51 2.34
C THR A 301 -5.36 16.27 1.13
N ALA A 302 -5.38 15.58 -0.02
CA ALA A 302 -5.78 16.06 -1.36
C ALA A 302 -4.84 17.11 -2.00
N PRO A 303 -4.77 17.19 -3.34
CA PRO A 303 -5.37 16.32 -4.36
C PRO A 303 -4.42 15.19 -4.83
N VAL A 304 -4.89 14.33 -5.74
CA VAL A 304 -4.06 13.30 -6.40
C VAL A 304 -3.19 13.95 -7.48
N ASP A 305 -1.90 14.11 -7.17
CA ASP A 305 -0.82 14.30 -8.15
C ASP A 305 -0.41 12.91 -8.68
N THR A 306 -0.45 12.73 -10.00
CA THR A 306 0.07 11.52 -10.65
C THR A 306 0.81 11.87 -11.92
N ARG A 307 2.14 11.96 -11.80
CA ARG A 307 3.09 12.00 -12.93
C ARG A 307 2.76 10.89 -13.94
N VAL A 308 2.47 11.29 -15.18
CA VAL A 308 2.09 10.42 -16.30
C VAL A 308 3.14 10.47 -17.40
N ASP A 309 4.25 9.76 -17.18
CA ASP A 309 5.42 9.81 -18.06
C ASP A 309 5.08 9.44 -19.52
N ASP A 310 5.44 10.34 -20.43
CA ASP A 310 5.25 10.26 -21.88
C ASP A 310 3.82 10.05 -22.39
N ALA A 311 2.81 10.20 -21.53
CA ALA A 311 1.41 10.17 -21.92
C ALA A 311 1.05 11.40 -22.79
N THR A 312 0.10 11.24 -23.72
CA THR A 312 -0.36 12.31 -24.62
C THR A 312 -1.87 12.50 -24.61
N VAL A 313 -2.32 13.75 -24.83
CA VAL A 313 -3.74 14.11 -25.01
C VAL A 313 -3.91 14.99 -26.24
N THR A 314 -5.03 14.88 -26.92
CA THR A 314 -5.42 15.69 -28.09
C THR A 314 -6.52 16.66 -27.70
N THR A 315 -6.36 17.93 -28.04
CA THR A 315 -7.37 18.96 -27.72
C THR A 315 -8.54 18.92 -28.69
N ILE A 316 -9.77 18.75 -28.18
CA ILE A 316 -10.99 18.60 -29.00
C ILE A 316 -11.75 19.90 -29.22
N GLY A 317 -11.69 20.84 -28.28
CA GLY A 317 -12.27 22.19 -28.39
C GLY A 317 -11.26 23.31 -28.54
N GLY A 318 -9.96 22.97 -28.58
CA GLY A 318 -8.88 23.90 -28.22
C GLY A 318 -8.84 24.11 -26.70
N SER A 319 -7.73 24.61 -26.16
CA SER A 319 -7.58 24.75 -24.70
C SER A 319 -6.74 25.93 -24.27
N THR A 320 -7.26 26.76 -23.37
CA THR A 320 -6.49 27.88 -22.77
C THR A 320 -5.41 27.35 -21.83
N LEU A 321 -4.19 27.90 -21.93
CA LEU A 321 -3.11 27.62 -20.99
C LEU A 321 -3.23 28.51 -19.75
N TYR A 322 -3.15 27.88 -18.58
CA TYR A 322 -3.14 28.52 -17.27
C TYR A 322 -1.79 28.31 -16.56
N THR A 323 -1.36 29.27 -15.75
CA THR A 323 -0.43 29.02 -14.64
C THR A 323 -1.26 28.62 -13.42
N GLY A 324 -0.89 27.52 -12.75
CA GLY A 324 -1.75 26.89 -11.73
C GLY A 324 -3.02 26.22 -12.29
N TYR A 325 -3.81 25.61 -11.41
CA TYR A 325 -4.98 24.78 -11.73
C TYR A 325 -6.11 24.96 -10.70
N GLY A 326 -7.30 24.43 -10.97
CA GLY A 326 -8.42 24.50 -10.02
C GLY A 326 -8.79 25.96 -9.68
N ASP A 327 -8.76 26.34 -8.41
CA ASP A 327 -8.95 27.74 -7.97
C ASP A 327 -7.73 28.65 -8.17
N SER A 328 -6.51 28.11 -8.23
CA SER A 328 -5.28 28.92 -8.36
C SER A 328 -4.94 29.33 -9.80
N LYS A 329 -5.69 28.81 -10.78
CA LYS A 329 -5.44 29.05 -12.22
C LYS A 329 -5.49 30.54 -12.59
N THR A 330 -4.48 30.98 -13.32
CA THR A 330 -4.42 32.31 -13.97
C THR A 330 -4.19 32.12 -15.46
N SER A 331 -5.00 32.74 -16.32
CA SER A 331 -4.86 32.57 -17.77
C SER A 331 -3.56 33.19 -18.29
N THR A 332 -2.82 32.48 -19.14
CA THR A 332 -1.61 33.00 -19.79
C THR A 332 -1.90 33.80 -21.06
N GLY A 333 -3.17 33.98 -21.43
CA GLY A 333 -3.58 34.63 -22.69
C GLY A 333 -3.28 33.82 -23.96
N ARG A 334 -2.75 32.59 -23.83
CA ARG A 334 -2.42 31.67 -24.92
C ARG A 334 -3.32 30.43 -24.88
N SER A 335 -3.51 29.79 -26.03
CA SER A 335 -4.31 28.57 -26.17
C SER A 335 -3.67 27.57 -27.13
N LEU A 336 -3.94 26.29 -26.92
CA LEU A 336 -3.66 25.18 -27.81
C LEU A 336 -4.76 25.08 -28.87
N GLY A 337 -4.40 24.90 -30.14
CA GLY A 337 -5.35 24.79 -31.25
C GLY A 337 -6.01 23.41 -31.32
N ILE A 338 -7.27 23.37 -31.78
CA ILE A 338 -8.05 22.13 -31.98
C ILE A 338 -7.25 21.11 -32.78
N GLY A 339 -7.29 19.85 -32.37
CA GLY A 339 -6.59 18.73 -33.00
C GLY A 339 -5.10 18.63 -32.68
N THR A 340 -4.55 19.54 -31.86
CA THR A 340 -3.14 19.42 -31.45
C THR A 340 -2.98 18.44 -30.29
N THR A 341 -2.02 17.53 -30.44
CA THR A 341 -1.63 16.51 -29.43
C THR A 341 -0.42 16.98 -28.64
N TRP A 342 -0.48 16.87 -27.32
CA TRP A 342 0.54 17.35 -26.38
C TRP A 342 0.96 16.25 -25.42
N LYS A 343 2.26 16.18 -25.09
CA LYS A 343 2.75 15.38 -23.96
C LYS A 343 2.32 16.02 -22.66
N ILE A 344 1.93 15.18 -21.71
CA ILE A 344 1.59 15.57 -20.34
C ILE A 344 2.74 15.15 -19.42
N CYS A 345 3.19 16.02 -18.53
CA CYS A 345 4.16 15.66 -17.48
C CYS A 345 3.50 15.37 -16.12
N ASN A 346 2.32 15.92 -15.87
CA ASN A 346 1.57 15.70 -14.64
C ASN A 346 0.05 15.85 -14.83
N GLN A 347 -0.76 15.22 -13.97
CA GLN A 347 -2.19 15.47 -13.87
C GLN A 347 -2.61 15.73 -12.42
N VAL A 348 -3.63 16.58 -12.24
CA VAL A 348 -4.24 16.86 -10.93
C VAL A 348 -5.76 16.91 -11.04
N TYR A 349 -6.46 16.30 -10.09
CA TYR A 349 -7.91 16.48 -9.93
C TYR A 349 -8.21 17.69 -9.03
N ALA A 350 -8.84 18.73 -9.57
CA ALA A 350 -9.20 19.94 -8.84
C ALA A 350 -10.51 20.56 -9.38
N ASN A 351 -11.36 21.04 -8.46
CA ASN A 351 -12.65 21.65 -8.76
C ASN A 351 -13.60 20.76 -9.59
N GLY A 352 -13.66 19.47 -9.27
CA GLY A 352 -14.57 18.50 -9.90
C GLY A 352 -14.08 17.92 -11.23
N LYS A 353 -12.89 18.29 -11.71
CA LYS A 353 -12.33 17.88 -13.00
C LYS A 353 -10.82 17.67 -12.95
N PHE A 354 -10.29 17.00 -13.97
CA PHE A 354 -8.85 16.85 -14.15
C PHE A 354 -8.22 18.06 -14.85
N TRP A 355 -6.94 18.26 -14.58
CA TRP A 355 -6.05 19.24 -15.18
C TRP A 355 -4.77 18.53 -15.62
N TYR A 356 -4.24 18.91 -16.78
CA TYR A 356 -2.99 18.33 -17.32
C TYR A 356 -1.92 19.40 -17.46
N GLU A 357 -0.71 19.11 -16.97
CA GLU A 357 0.48 19.95 -17.17
C GLU A 357 1.14 19.58 -18.51
N VAL A 358 1.13 20.51 -19.47
CA VAL A 358 1.72 20.33 -20.82
C VAL A 358 3.15 20.87 -20.92
N ALA A 359 3.56 21.71 -19.98
CA ALA A 359 4.91 22.22 -19.77
C ALA A 359 5.01 22.80 -18.36
N THR A 360 6.21 23.08 -17.86
CA THR A 360 6.45 23.58 -16.48
C THR A 360 5.51 24.72 -16.08
N ASN A 361 4.64 24.45 -15.10
CA ASN A 361 3.56 25.31 -14.63
C ASN A 361 2.65 25.88 -15.73
N GLN A 362 2.34 25.07 -16.75
CA GLN A 362 1.42 25.40 -17.84
C GLN A 362 0.39 24.28 -17.95
N TRP A 363 -0.82 24.58 -17.49
CA TRP A 363 -1.90 23.63 -17.28
C TRP A 363 -3.05 23.87 -18.27
N ILE A 364 -3.69 22.78 -18.67
CA ILE A 364 -4.93 22.77 -19.45
C ILE A 364 -6.04 22.03 -18.70
N ASP A 365 -7.28 22.38 -19.01
CA ASP A 365 -8.47 21.74 -18.49
C ASP A 365 -8.73 20.41 -19.24
N ALA A 366 -8.75 19.27 -18.53
CA ALA A 366 -8.92 17.97 -19.17
C ALA A 366 -10.22 17.87 -19.99
N SER A 367 -11.29 18.57 -19.59
CA SER A 367 -12.58 18.57 -20.30
C SER A 367 -12.52 19.13 -21.72
N THR A 368 -11.40 19.76 -22.10
CA THR A 368 -11.12 20.24 -23.46
C THR A 368 -10.35 19.25 -24.34
N THR A 369 -10.09 18.03 -23.83
CA THR A 369 -9.25 17.00 -24.48
C THR A 369 -10.01 15.69 -24.76
N ASP A 370 -9.38 14.79 -25.50
CA ASP A 370 -9.79 13.40 -25.71
C ASP A 370 -9.73 12.52 -24.43
N GLN A 371 -9.13 13.01 -23.34
CA GLN A 371 -9.07 12.33 -22.04
C GLN A 371 -9.70 13.18 -20.92
N PRO A 372 -11.02 13.47 -20.92
CA PRO A 372 -11.64 14.42 -20.00
C PRO A 372 -11.77 13.95 -18.54
N TYR A 373 -11.48 12.67 -18.25
CA TYR A 373 -11.71 12.04 -16.94
C TYR A 373 -10.44 11.53 -16.25
N GLY A 374 -9.28 12.07 -16.62
CA GLY A 374 -7.98 11.68 -16.05
C GLY A 374 -7.34 10.49 -16.77
N MET A 375 -6.02 10.39 -16.68
CA MET A 375 -5.20 9.35 -17.27
C MET A 375 -4.88 8.28 -16.22
N GLY A 376 -5.83 7.37 -15.99
CA GLY A 376 -5.72 6.28 -15.03
C GLY A 376 -4.95 5.06 -15.56
N ASN A 377 -4.12 4.44 -14.73
CA ASN A 377 -3.31 3.27 -15.10
C ASN A 377 -4.18 2.11 -15.66
N VAL A 378 -3.91 1.74 -16.91
CA VAL A 378 -4.82 1.03 -17.84
C VAL A 378 -5.19 -0.43 -17.48
N ASN A 379 -4.77 -0.92 -16.31
CA ASN A 379 -4.84 -2.33 -15.92
C ASN A 379 -5.01 -2.51 -14.39
N GLN A 380 -6.23 -2.39 -13.84
CA GLN A 380 -6.46 -2.62 -12.39
C GLN A 380 -7.76 -3.40 -12.10
N PRO A 381 -7.81 -4.19 -11.00
CA PRO A 381 -9.04 -4.79 -10.48
C PRO A 381 -9.96 -3.72 -9.86
N ILE A 382 -11.22 -4.09 -9.66
CA ILE A 382 -12.27 -3.26 -9.05
C ILE A 382 -12.74 -3.93 -7.76
N ASN A 383 -13.16 -3.14 -6.78
CA ASN A 383 -13.71 -3.63 -5.53
C ASN A 383 -15.02 -4.45 -5.74
N ASN A 384 -15.13 -5.58 -5.05
CA ASN A 384 -16.20 -6.59 -5.23
C ASN A 384 -17.63 -6.12 -4.85
N THR A 385 -17.82 -4.83 -4.60
CA THR A 385 -19.06 -4.14 -4.24
C THR A 385 -19.62 -3.30 -5.39
N THR A 386 -18.81 -2.87 -6.36
CA THR A 386 -19.26 -1.97 -7.44
C THR A 386 -20.06 -2.71 -8.51
N THR A 387 -21.28 -2.23 -8.81
CA THR A 387 -22.16 -2.80 -9.83
C THR A 387 -22.38 -1.86 -11.01
N ILE A 388 -22.08 -2.34 -12.22
CA ILE A 388 -22.48 -1.70 -13.49
C ILE A 388 -23.88 -2.16 -13.90
N ALA A 389 -24.63 -1.28 -14.56
CA ALA A 389 -25.95 -1.54 -15.10
C ALA A 389 -25.91 -1.45 -16.64
N ILE A 390 -26.48 -2.45 -17.31
CA ILE A 390 -26.56 -2.47 -18.78
C ILE A 390 -27.60 -1.44 -19.24
N GLN A 391 -27.23 -0.51 -20.12
CA GLN A 391 -28.15 0.53 -20.63
C GLN A 391 -28.50 0.37 -22.10
N LYS A 392 -27.70 -0.39 -22.87
CA LYS A 392 -27.93 -0.64 -24.29
C LYS A 392 -29.24 -1.37 -24.56
N SER A 393 -30.03 -0.85 -25.51
CA SER A 393 -31.20 -1.54 -26.05
C SER A 393 -30.76 -2.83 -26.77
N GLY A 394 -31.37 -3.96 -26.43
CA GLY A 394 -30.93 -5.30 -26.86
C GLY A 394 -29.88 -5.95 -25.95
N GLY A 395 -29.36 -5.23 -24.95
CA GLY A 395 -28.38 -5.73 -23.99
C GLY A 395 -26.92 -5.54 -24.41
N ALA A 396 -25.99 -5.91 -23.52
CA ALA A 396 -24.55 -5.86 -23.77
C ALA A 396 -24.04 -7.21 -24.27
N THR A 397 -23.21 -7.24 -25.31
CA THR A 397 -22.59 -8.51 -25.76
C THR A 397 -21.49 -8.93 -24.77
N LEU A 398 -21.48 -10.22 -24.42
CA LEU A 398 -20.48 -10.81 -23.54
C LEU A 398 -19.33 -11.41 -24.37
N TYR A 399 -18.11 -11.01 -24.09
CA TYR A 399 -16.89 -11.41 -24.82
C TYR A 399 -15.94 -12.20 -23.93
N ASN A 400 -15.21 -13.16 -24.52
CA ASN A 400 -13.97 -13.67 -23.94
C ASN A 400 -12.83 -12.73 -24.38
N GLY A 401 -12.05 -12.22 -23.42
CA GLY A 401 -11.09 -11.14 -23.68
C GLY A 401 -11.74 -9.77 -23.97
N TYR A 402 -10.92 -8.76 -24.26
CA TYR A 402 -11.32 -7.36 -24.41
C TYR A 402 -10.55 -6.65 -25.54
N GLY A 403 -11.06 -5.49 -25.99
CA GLY A 403 -10.41 -4.67 -27.02
C GLY A 403 -10.31 -5.39 -28.37
N THR A 404 -9.14 -5.32 -29.02
CA THR A 404 -8.84 -6.05 -30.27
C THR A 404 -8.94 -7.57 -30.13
N ASN A 405 -8.82 -8.09 -28.91
CA ASN A 405 -8.74 -9.51 -28.62
C ASN A 405 -10.09 -10.06 -28.10
N ALA A 406 -11.16 -9.26 -28.18
CA ALA A 406 -12.50 -9.63 -27.74
C ALA A 406 -13.18 -10.59 -28.72
N SER A 407 -13.48 -11.81 -28.28
CA SER A 407 -14.22 -12.81 -29.05
C SER A 407 -15.62 -13.00 -28.47
N SER A 408 -16.67 -12.88 -29.29
CA SER A 408 -18.05 -12.96 -28.80
C SER A 408 -18.37 -14.36 -28.26
N THR A 409 -18.99 -14.44 -27.09
CA THR A 409 -19.50 -15.71 -26.51
C THR A 409 -20.83 -16.16 -27.13
N GLY A 410 -21.40 -15.37 -28.05
CA GLY A 410 -22.77 -15.55 -28.56
C GLY A 410 -23.88 -15.20 -27.55
N ARG A 411 -23.52 -14.72 -26.35
CA ARG A 411 -24.47 -14.36 -25.29
C ARG A 411 -24.53 -12.85 -25.08
N THR A 412 -25.69 -12.37 -24.64
CA THR A 412 -25.89 -10.98 -24.19
C THR A 412 -26.32 -10.94 -22.73
N LEU A 413 -26.01 -9.82 -22.06
CA LEU A 413 -26.51 -9.46 -20.73
C LEU A 413 -27.71 -8.51 -20.91
N PRO A 414 -28.90 -8.80 -20.35
CA PRO A 414 -30.12 -8.04 -20.63
C PRO A 414 -30.02 -6.55 -20.26
N THR A 415 -30.72 -5.68 -21.00
CA THR A 415 -30.90 -4.26 -20.63
C THR A 415 -31.45 -4.14 -19.20
N ASN A 416 -30.98 -3.14 -18.46
CA ASN A 416 -31.25 -2.88 -17.04
C ASN A 416 -30.76 -3.94 -16.04
N SER A 417 -30.15 -5.05 -16.48
CA SER A 417 -29.50 -5.99 -15.55
C SER A 417 -28.26 -5.35 -14.90
N LYS A 418 -27.97 -5.74 -13.65
CA LYS A 418 -26.82 -5.24 -12.87
C LYS A 418 -25.81 -6.35 -12.65
N TRP A 419 -24.54 -6.05 -12.87
CA TRP A 419 -23.42 -6.99 -12.77
C TRP A 419 -22.31 -6.40 -11.91
N LYS A 420 -21.63 -7.24 -11.13
CA LYS A 420 -20.41 -6.82 -10.42
C LYS A 420 -19.28 -6.69 -11.43
N ALA A 421 -18.54 -5.59 -11.38
CA ALA A 421 -17.32 -5.43 -12.16
C ALA A 421 -16.12 -5.83 -11.28
N THR A 422 -15.30 -6.78 -11.72
CA THR A 422 -14.10 -7.23 -10.98
C THR A 422 -12.80 -6.62 -11.50
N ALA A 423 -12.81 -6.03 -12.70
CA ALA A 423 -11.70 -5.28 -13.28
C ALA A 423 -12.19 -4.32 -14.37
N GLN A 424 -11.41 -3.28 -14.66
CA GLN A 424 -11.56 -2.47 -15.88
C GLN A 424 -10.27 -2.40 -16.70
N LYS A 425 -10.45 -2.22 -18.00
CA LYS A 425 -9.42 -1.94 -19.00
C LYS A 425 -9.91 -0.80 -19.89
N TYR A 426 -9.00 -0.02 -20.44
CA TYR A 426 -9.33 0.98 -21.47
C TYR A 426 -8.53 0.66 -22.73
N VAL A 427 -9.21 0.35 -23.83
CA VAL A 427 -8.60 -0.09 -25.10
C VAL A 427 -9.39 0.49 -26.26
N ASN A 428 -8.68 1.03 -27.26
CA ASN A 428 -9.25 1.65 -28.47
C ASN A 428 -10.32 2.72 -28.17
N GLY A 429 -10.04 3.59 -27.19
CA GLY A 429 -10.93 4.69 -26.80
C GLY A 429 -12.14 4.29 -25.94
N GLN A 430 -12.23 3.02 -25.53
CA GLN A 430 -13.40 2.48 -24.84
C GLN A 430 -13.02 1.72 -23.57
N TYR A 431 -13.80 1.91 -22.50
CA TYR A 431 -13.70 1.07 -21.31
C TYR A 431 -14.25 -0.34 -21.57
N TRP A 432 -13.73 -1.32 -20.85
CA TRP A 432 -14.18 -2.71 -20.83
C TRP A 432 -14.22 -3.18 -19.38
N PHE A 433 -15.32 -3.84 -18.99
CA PHE A 433 -15.54 -4.30 -17.62
C PHE A 433 -15.57 -5.83 -17.55
N GLN A 434 -14.79 -6.41 -16.65
CA GLN A 434 -14.81 -7.84 -16.37
C GLN A 434 -15.99 -8.17 -15.45
N VAL A 435 -16.83 -9.13 -15.85
CA VAL A 435 -18.02 -9.56 -15.09
C VAL A 435 -17.95 -11.02 -14.63
N ALA A 436 -17.03 -11.82 -15.21
CA ALA A 436 -16.65 -13.15 -14.73
C ALA A 436 -15.23 -13.52 -15.23
N THR A 437 -14.71 -14.69 -14.90
CA THR A 437 -13.36 -15.15 -15.29
C THR A 437 -13.15 -15.05 -16.81
N ASN A 438 -12.23 -14.18 -17.24
CA ASN A 438 -11.97 -13.82 -18.64
C ASN A 438 -13.19 -13.33 -19.47
N GLN A 439 -14.31 -12.98 -18.83
CA GLN A 439 -15.52 -12.53 -19.50
C GLN A 439 -15.78 -11.05 -19.28
N TRP A 440 -15.90 -10.32 -20.39
CA TRP A 440 -15.91 -8.86 -20.45
C TRP A 440 -17.12 -8.34 -21.22
N ILE A 441 -17.54 -7.12 -20.89
CA ILE A 441 -18.48 -6.32 -21.69
C ILE A 441 -17.87 -4.96 -22.03
N ASN A 442 -18.34 -4.37 -23.14
CA ASN A 442 -17.96 -3.02 -23.53
C ASN A 442 -18.63 -1.98 -22.61
N GLY A 443 -17.86 -1.01 -22.13
CA GLY A 443 -18.33 0.04 -21.21
C GLY A 443 -19.41 0.92 -21.84
N ASN A 444 -19.38 1.14 -23.16
CA ASN A 444 -20.39 1.91 -23.88
C ASN A 444 -21.78 1.24 -23.87
N ASP A 445 -21.86 -0.04 -23.51
CA ASP A 445 -23.13 -0.75 -23.37
C ASP A 445 -23.77 -0.53 -21.96
N THR A 446 -23.12 0.25 -21.09
CA THR A 446 -23.40 0.37 -19.64
C THR A 446 -23.59 1.83 -19.17
N ASN A 447 -24.08 2.00 -17.93
CA ASN A 447 -24.12 3.29 -17.23
C ASN A 447 -22.74 3.84 -16.82
N SER A 448 -21.64 3.17 -17.18
CA SER A 448 -20.26 3.49 -16.78
C SER A 448 -19.33 3.58 -17.99
N ALA A 449 -19.82 4.10 -19.12
CA ALA A 449 -19.04 4.26 -20.35
C ALA A 449 -17.73 5.08 -20.18
N ALA A 450 -17.70 5.99 -19.21
CA ALA A 450 -16.53 6.78 -18.82
C ALA A 450 -15.59 6.07 -17.82
N GLY A 451 -15.76 4.77 -17.58
CA GLY A 451 -15.06 4.01 -16.55
C GLY A 451 -15.80 4.03 -15.21
N LEU A 452 -15.19 3.39 -14.21
CA LEU A 452 -15.66 3.40 -12.82
C LEU A 452 -14.68 4.14 -11.91
N THR A 453 -15.21 5.08 -11.12
CA THR A 453 -14.46 5.78 -10.08
C THR A 453 -14.07 4.82 -8.97
N ILE A 454 -12.77 4.53 -8.82
CA ILE A 454 -12.25 3.67 -7.76
C ILE A 454 -12.07 4.51 -6.50
N PHE A 455 -12.99 4.34 -5.55
CA PHE A 455 -12.75 4.67 -4.15
C PHE A 455 -12.16 3.43 -3.46
N ASN A 456 -10.96 3.59 -2.91
CA ASN A 456 -10.37 2.68 -1.92
C ASN A 456 -10.71 3.22 -0.52
#